data_AF-A0ABD1U5E6-F1
#
_entry.id   AF-A0ABD1U5E6-F1
#
_cell.length_a   1.000
_cell.length_b   1.000
_cell.length_c   1.000
_cell.angle_alpha   90.00
_cell.angle_beta   90.00
_cell.angle_gamma   90.00
#
_symmetry.space_group_name_H-M   'P 1'
#
loop_
_entity.id
_entity.type
_entity.pdbx_description
1 polymer ?
#
loop_
_entity_poly.entity_id
_entity_poly.type
_entity_poly.pdbx_seq_one_letter_code
_entity_poly.pdbx_strand_id
1 'polypeptide(L)'
;MAGHPQASQPLALRHHHTRIRPCSNQWIKISQLSIKFISALKSSQSNVLYMLLSSKFSFSFDPLNSSWFNVDPPLVWRTNSIVARVGDSVVVAGGVCQFEEPLHHQLRNHQ
;
A
#
# COMPACT_ATOMS: atom_id res chain seq x y z
N MET A 1 30.64 -7.50 60.29
CA MET A 1 30.13 -6.20 59.85
C MET A 1 29.66 -6.38 58.41
N ALA A 2 28.36 -6.20 58.18
CA ALA A 2 27.59 -6.83 57.11
C ALA A 2 27.96 -6.35 55.69
N GLY A 3 28.04 -7.30 54.75
CA GLY A 3 28.08 -7.02 53.32
C GLY A 3 26.68 -6.64 52.82
N HIS A 4 26.60 -5.51 52.12
CA HIS A 4 25.38 -5.09 51.42
C HIS A 4 25.21 -5.91 50.13
N PRO A 5 24.04 -6.52 49.87
CA PRO A 5 23.77 -7.13 48.58
C PRO A 5 23.44 -6.05 47.55
N GLN A 6 24.16 -6.10 46.43
CA GLN A 6 23.89 -5.30 45.23
C GLN A 6 22.51 -5.68 44.70
N ALA A 7 21.56 -4.75 44.81
CA ALA A 7 20.20 -4.95 44.33
C ALA A 7 20.20 -5.22 42.82
N SER A 8 19.61 -6.35 42.45
CA SER A 8 19.39 -6.81 41.09
C SER A 8 18.71 -5.72 40.25
N GLN A 9 19.41 -5.19 39.25
CA GLN A 9 18.78 -4.37 38.23
C GLN A 9 17.78 -5.25 37.44
N PRO A 10 16.53 -4.80 37.21
CA PRO A 10 15.59 -5.57 36.41
C PRO A 10 16.05 -5.63 34.95
N LEU A 11 15.89 -6.80 34.34
CA LEU A 11 16.19 -7.08 32.94
C LEU A 11 15.35 -6.14 32.06
N ALA A 12 15.95 -5.02 31.64
CA ALA A 12 15.31 -4.08 30.73
C ALA A 12 14.99 -4.81 29.42
N LEU A 13 13.70 -5.00 29.15
CA LEU A 13 13.17 -5.48 27.87
C LEU A 13 13.75 -4.60 26.76
N ARG A 14 14.76 -5.10 26.05
CA ARG A 14 15.31 -4.42 24.87
C ARG A 14 14.31 -4.63 23.73
N HIS A 15 13.41 -3.68 23.56
CA HIS A 15 12.68 -3.52 22.31
C HIS A 15 13.70 -3.19 21.21
N HIS A 16 14.21 -4.21 20.53
CA HIS A 16 15.04 -4.04 19.35
C HIS A 16 14.13 -3.54 18.22
N HIS A 17 13.95 -2.22 18.14
CA HIS A 17 13.43 -1.58 16.94
C HIS A 17 14.50 -1.72 15.85
N THR A 18 14.47 -2.85 15.13
CA THR A 18 15.32 -3.03 13.95
C THR A 18 14.82 -2.10 12.86
N ARG A 19 15.38 -0.90 12.81
CA ARG A 19 15.21 0.02 11.69
C ARG A 19 16.08 -0.49 10.53
N ILE A 20 15.44 -0.99 9.48
CA ILE A 20 16.13 -1.34 8.24
C ILE A 20 16.67 -0.05 7.63
N ARG A 21 17.99 0.02 7.42
CA ARG A 21 18.66 1.14 6.72
C ARG A 21 18.85 0.73 5.26
N PRO A 22 18.39 1.51 4.28
CA PRO A 22 18.78 1.30 2.88
C PRO A 22 20.30 1.36 2.80
N CYS A 23 20.95 0.27 2.38
CA CYS A 23 22.42 0.18 2.36
C CYS A 23 23.05 1.05 1.26
N SER A 24 22.26 1.49 0.28
CA SER A 24 22.68 2.38 -0.80
C SER A 24 21.77 3.61 -0.83
N ASN A 25 22.37 4.80 -0.92
CA ASN A 25 21.62 6.05 -1.17
C ASN A 25 21.27 6.20 -2.66
N GLN A 26 20.91 5.08 -3.30
CA GLN A 26 20.68 4.99 -4.73
C GLN A 26 19.19 4.89 -4.99
N TRP A 27 18.71 5.74 -5.88
CA TRP A 27 17.37 5.64 -6.43
C TRP A 27 17.40 4.71 -7.64
N ILE A 28 16.65 3.63 -7.59
CA ILE A 28 16.47 2.75 -8.74
C ILE A 28 15.26 3.25 -9.51
N LYS A 29 15.49 3.66 -10.76
CA LYS A 29 14.39 3.95 -11.66
C LYS A 29 13.76 2.62 -12.07
N ILE A 30 12.53 2.43 -11.65
CA ILE A 30 11.71 1.30 -12.04
C ILE A 30 11.15 1.58 -13.45
N SER A 31 11.10 0.55 -14.30
CA SER A 31 10.56 0.63 -15.66
C SER A 31 9.21 1.34 -15.68
N GLN A 32 9.04 2.24 -16.66
CA GLN A 32 7.81 3.00 -16.77
C GLN A 32 6.64 2.06 -17.04
N LEU A 33 5.67 2.13 -16.14
CA LEU A 33 4.42 1.39 -16.26
C LEU A 33 3.74 1.78 -17.58
N SER A 34 3.32 0.81 -18.37
CA SER A 34 2.44 1.02 -19.53
C SER A 34 1.00 1.37 -19.09
N ILE A 35 0.84 1.91 -17.88
CA ILE A 35 -0.44 2.15 -17.24
C ILE A 35 -0.92 3.53 -17.67
N LYS A 36 -2.06 3.54 -18.38
CA LYS A 36 -2.65 4.71 -19.04
C LYS A 36 -3.42 5.64 -18.10
N PHE A 37 -3.36 5.42 -16.79
CA PHE A 37 -4.09 6.21 -15.81
C PHE A 37 -3.17 6.62 -14.65
N ILE A 38 -3.43 7.78 -14.06
CA ILE A 38 -2.58 8.37 -13.03
C ILE A 38 -3.25 8.16 -11.67
N SER A 39 -2.65 7.32 -10.82
CA SER A 39 -2.89 7.32 -9.37
C SER A 39 -1.57 7.17 -8.63
N ALA A 40 -1.59 7.47 -7.33
CA ALA A 40 -0.44 7.22 -6.48
C ALA A 40 -0.14 5.71 -6.41
N LEU A 41 1.11 5.35 -6.71
CA LEU A 41 1.63 4.01 -6.48
C LEU A 41 1.75 3.76 -4.98
N LYS A 42 1.13 2.69 -4.49
CA LYS A 42 1.10 2.30 -3.07
C LYS A 42 1.76 0.95 -2.88
N SER A 43 2.31 0.74 -1.69
CA SER A 43 2.84 -0.55 -1.25
C SER A 43 2.01 -1.06 -0.07
N SER A 44 1.87 -2.38 0.01
CA SER A 44 1.26 -3.09 1.14
C SER A 44 2.30 -3.79 2.00
N GLN A 45 1.88 -4.25 3.17
CA GLN A 45 2.71 -5.06 4.07
C GLN A 45 2.96 -6.49 3.52
N SER A 46 2.26 -6.89 2.46
CA SER A 46 2.35 -8.21 1.84
C SER A 46 3.16 -8.22 0.52
N ASN A 47 4.09 -7.29 0.34
CA ASN A 47 4.89 -7.13 -0.89
C ASN A 47 4.05 -6.94 -2.16
N VAL A 48 2.84 -6.37 -2.04
CA VAL A 48 2.00 -5.99 -3.17
C VAL A 48 2.21 -4.52 -3.45
N LEU A 49 2.62 -4.19 -4.67
CA LEU A 49 2.53 -2.85 -5.22
C LEU A 49 1.18 -2.71 -5.92
N TYR A 50 0.48 -1.59 -5.71
CA TYR A 50 -0.82 -1.40 -6.31
C TYR A 50 -1.14 0.05 -6.60
N MET A 51 -2.06 0.23 -7.53
CA MET A 51 -2.69 1.47 -7.93
C MET A 51 -4.18 1.24 -8.00
N LEU A 52 -4.93 2.22 -7.53
CA LEU A 52 -6.35 2.08 -7.30
C LEU A 52 -6.97 3.42 -7.74
N LEU A 53 -7.97 3.36 -8.64
CA LEU A 53 -8.93 4.42 -8.99
C LEU A 53 -10.36 3.85 -8.95
N SER A 54 -11.34 4.75 -8.89
CA SER A 54 -12.76 4.39 -8.96
C SER A 54 -13.12 3.58 -10.19
N SER A 55 -12.33 3.70 -11.27
CA SER A 55 -12.51 3.02 -12.54
C SER A 55 -11.53 1.86 -12.80
N LYS A 56 -10.47 1.71 -11.99
CA LYS A 56 -9.45 0.69 -12.26
C LYS A 56 -8.65 0.27 -11.05
N PHE A 57 -8.38 -1.03 -10.94
CA PHE A 57 -7.45 -1.57 -9.96
C PHE A 57 -6.31 -2.32 -10.68
N SER A 58 -5.08 -1.96 -10.34
CA SER A 58 -3.88 -2.59 -10.87
C SER A 58 -2.94 -2.97 -9.74
N PHE A 59 -2.37 -4.18 -9.79
CA PHE A 59 -1.43 -4.65 -8.76
C PHE A 59 -0.30 -5.51 -9.34
N SER A 60 0.79 -5.60 -8.59
CA SER A 60 1.96 -6.43 -8.87
C SER A 60 2.44 -7.09 -7.57
N PHE A 61 2.87 -8.34 -7.67
CA PHE A 61 3.61 -9.05 -6.61
C PHE A 61 5.13 -8.98 -6.81
N ASP A 62 5.56 -8.49 -7.99
CA ASP A 62 6.97 -8.29 -8.30
C ASP A 62 7.40 -6.86 -7.92
N PRO A 63 8.30 -6.70 -6.94
CA PRO A 63 8.79 -5.38 -6.54
C PRO A 63 9.62 -4.68 -7.63
N LEU A 64 10.12 -5.43 -8.62
CA LEU A 64 10.85 -4.88 -9.78
C LEU A 64 9.94 -4.44 -10.92
N ASN A 65 8.61 -4.52 -10.72
CA ASN A 65 7.61 -3.91 -11.59
C ASN A 65 7.44 -4.56 -12.96
N SER A 66 7.84 -5.82 -13.11
CA SER A 66 7.89 -6.49 -14.41
C SER A 66 6.53 -7.09 -14.82
N SER A 67 5.64 -7.39 -13.86
CA SER A 67 4.34 -8.03 -14.12
C SER A 67 3.20 -7.29 -13.41
N TRP A 68 2.22 -6.82 -14.20
CA TRP A 68 1.06 -6.09 -13.68
C TRP A 68 -0.24 -6.76 -14.06
N PHE A 69 -1.09 -6.96 -13.07
CA PHE A 69 -2.46 -7.41 -13.23
C PHE A 69 -3.37 -6.20 -13.27
N ASN A 70 -4.24 -6.14 -14.27
CA ASN A 70 -5.22 -5.07 -14.43
C ASN A 70 -6.61 -5.69 -14.36
N VAL A 71 -7.39 -5.27 -13.37
CA VAL A 71 -8.73 -5.80 -13.12
C VAL A 71 -9.71 -4.66 -12.90
N ASP A 72 -11.00 -4.99 -12.93
CA ASP A 72 -12.03 -4.05 -12.55
C ASP A 72 -11.86 -3.63 -11.09
N PRO A 73 -12.16 -2.36 -10.76
CA PRO A 73 -12.07 -1.88 -9.39
C PRO A 73 -13.11 -2.57 -8.51
N PRO A 74 -12.92 -2.57 -7.18
CA PRO A 74 -13.98 -2.95 -6.25
C PRO A 74 -15.26 -2.14 -6.53
N LEU A 75 -16.43 -2.77 -6.37
CA LEU A 75 -17.75 -2.15 -6.61
C LEU A 75 -17.94 -0.81 -5.91
N VAL A 76 -17.29 -0.63 -4.77
CA VAL A 76 -17.29 0.63 -4.02
C VAL A 76 -15.85 1.16 -3.95
N TRP A 77 -15.65 2.31 -4.55
CA TRP A 77 -14.40 3.06 -4.46
C TRP A 77 -14.17 3.57 -3.03
N ARG A 78 -13.00 3.28 -2.46
CA ARG A 78 -12.60 3.76 -1.14
C ARG A 78 -11.16 4.26 -1.16
N THR A 79 -10.95 5.45 -0.61
CA THR A 79 -9.61 5.99 -0.35
C THR A 79 -9.04 5.34 0.92
N ASN A 80 -7.71 5.29 1.06
CA ASN A 80 -7.05 4.70 2.24
C ASN A 80 -7.38 3.22 2.51
N SER A 81 -7.73 2.45 1.49
CA SER A 81 -7.93 1.00 1.60
C SER A 81 -6.61 0.27 1.93
N ILE A 82 -6.73 -0.86 2.62
CA ILE A 82 -5.64 -1.83 2.80
C ILE A 82 -5.77 -2.88 1.70
N VAL A 83 -4.67 -3.17 1.00
CA VAL A 83 -4.60 -4.22 -0.02
C VAL A 83 -3.67 -5.31 0.47
N ALA A 84 -4.10 -6.57 0.37
CA ALA A 84 -3.29 -7.71 0.79
C ALA A 84 -3.46 -8.90 -0.17
N ARG A 85 -2.40 -9.70 -0.29
CA ARG A 85 -2.48 -11.04 -0.91
C ARG A 85 -2.91 -12.05 0.14
N VAL A 86 -3.96 -12.82 -0.15
CA VAL A 86 -4.46 -13.91 0.70
C VAL A 86 -4.60 -15.16 -0.18
N GLY A 87 -3.65 -16.09 -0.05
CA GLY A 87 -3.52 -17.23 -0.98
C GLY A 87 -3.36 -16.75 -2.42
N ASP A 88 -4.30 -17.17 -3.27
CA ASP A 88 -4.36 -16.81 -4.70
C ASP A 88 -5.27 -15.61 -4.98
N SER A 89 -5.81 -14.97 -3.93
CA SER A 89 -6.69 -13.81 -4.04
C SER A 89 -6.00 -12.52 -3.60
N VAL A 90 -6.47 -11.41 -4.16
CA VAL A 90 -6.14 -10.05 -3.68
C VAL A 90 -7.38 -9.49 -3.00
N VAL A 91 -7.21 -9.10 -1.74
CA VAL A 91 -8.28 -8.53 -0.92
C VAL A 91 -8.02 -7.04 -0.76
N VAL A 92 -9.04 -6.23 -1.06
CA VAL A 92 -9.08 -4.79 -0.80
C VAL A 92 -10.10 -4.56 0.31
N ALA A 93 -9.65 -4.05 1.45
CA ALA A 93 -10.49 -3.90 2.64
C ALA A 93 -10.41 -2.49 3.25
N GLY A 94 -11.52 -2.07 3.85
CA GLY A 94 -11.62 -0.79 4.56
C GLY A 94 -11.50 0.43 3.66
N GLY A 95 -11.04 1.53 4.25
CA GLY A 95 -10.94 2.83 3.58
C GLY A 95 -12.19 3.69 3.74
N VAL A 96 -12.03 4.97 3.40
CA VAL A 96 -13.07 5.99 3.45
C VAL A 96 -13.72 6.08 2.09
N CYS A 97 -15.04 5.89 2.04
CA CYS A 97 -15.81 6.17 0.83
C CYS A 97 -15.78 7.68 0.60
N GLN A 98 -14.93 8.12 -0.33
CA GLN A 98 -15.02 9.45 -0.88
C GLN A 98 -15.96 9.31 -2.08
N PHE A 99 -17.20 9.74 -1.91
CA PHE A 99 -18.09 9.93 -3.04
C PHE A 99 -17.51 11.08 -3.86
N GLU A 100 -16.65 10.76 -4.83
CA GLU A 100 -16.58 11.62 -6.00
C GLU A 100 -17.92 11.44 -6.69
N GLU A 101 -18.76 12.47 -6.62
CA GLU A 101 -19.96 12.55 -7.44
C GLU A 101 -19.56 12.15 -8.87
N PRO A 102 -20.24 11.15 -9.48
CA PRO A 102 -20.04 10.91 -10.90
C PRO A 102 -20.42 12.22 -11.57
N LEU A 103 -19.47 12.89 -12.22
CA LEU A 103 -19.80 14.02 -13.07
C LEU A 103 -20.67 13.48 -14.20
N HIS A 104 -21.99 13.46 -13.97
CA HIS A 104 -23.00 13.28 -14.99
C HIS A 104 -22.92 14.50 -15.90
N HIS A 105 -21.97 14.49 -16.82
CA HIS A 105 -22.01 15.35 -17.98
C HIS A 105 -23.14 14.87 -18.90
N GLN A 106 -24.39 15.04 -18.45
CA GLN A 106 -25.54 15.18 -19.34
C GLN A 106 -25.39 16.54 -20.01
N LEU A 107 -24.57 16.62 -21.06
CA LEU A 107 -24.70 17.68 -22.05
C LEU A 107 -26.03 17.42 -22.77
N ARG A 108 -27.08 18.02 -22.22
CA ARG A 108 -28.38 18.13 -22.87
C ARG A 108 -28.21 19.15 -24.00
N ASN A 109 -27.84 18.67 -25.18
CA ASN A 109 -27.94 19.45 -26.40
C ASN A 109 -29.44 19.68 -26.67
N HIS A 110 -29.94 20.87 -26.33
CA HIS A 110 -31.20 21.36 -26.88
C HIS A 110 -30.88 22.09 -28.19
N GLN A 111 -31.72 21.75 -29.18
CA GLN A 111 -31.77 22.27 -30.54
C GLN A 111 -31.92 23.79 -30.60
#